data_AF-A0A640UNY2-F1
#
_entry.id   AF-A0A640UNY2-F1
#
_cell.length_a   1.000
_cell.length_b   1.000
_cell.length_c   1.000
_cell.angle_alpha   90.00
_cell.angle_beta   90.00
_cell.angle_gamma   90.00
#
_symmetry.space_group_name_H-M   'P 1'
#
loop_
_entity.id
_entity.type
_entity.pdbx_description
1 polymer ?
#
loop_
_entity_poly.entity_id
_entity_poly.type
_entity_poly.pdbx_seq_one_letter_code
_entity_poly.pdbx_strand_id
1 'polypeptide(L)'
;MGTFADEARTRLANLLRMAGDSARDREQIIAYVAATPDPPPLGPRGIVTTGCPQCHATMWGQRDSDGRSISVCSRCGCVKDVEHGGPWGAVE
;
A
#
# COMPACT_ATOMS: atom_id res chain seq x y z
N MET A 1 20.39 3.32 15.09
CA MET A 1 19.99 4.54 15.83
C MET A 1 19.49 5.53 14.79
N GLY A 2 18.16 5.64 14.61
CA GLY A 2 17.55 6.44 13.55
C GLY A 2 17.54 7.93 13.89
N THR A 3 17.65 8.78 12.88
CA THR A 3 17.71 10.26 13.04
C THR A 3 16.32 10.87 13.25
N PHE A 4 16.22 12.14 13.69
CA PHE A 4 14.94 12.88 13.73
C PHE A 4 14.19 12.86 12.38
N ALA A 5 14.93 12.77 11.27
CA ALA A 5 14.35 12.62 9.94
C ALA A 5 13.71 11.24 9.72
N ASP A 6 14.19 10.18 10.38
CA ASP A 6 13.55 8.87 10.38
C ASP A 6 12.29 8.88 11.25
N GLU A 7 12.35 9.52 12.43
CA GLU A 7 11.16 9.72 13.28
C GLU A 7 10.08 10.53 12.56
N ALA A 8 10.44 11.60 11.85
CA ALA A 8 9.50 12.42 11.08
C ALA A 8 8.86 11.68 9.88
N ARG A 9 9.51 10.63 9.35
CA ARG A 9 8.97 9.77 8.30
C ARG A 9 8.14 8.61 8.84
N THR A 10 8.27 8.27 10.11
CA THR A 10 7.52 7.14 10.67
C THR A 10 6.02 7.43 10.67
N ARG A 11 5.25 6.47 10.17
CA ARG A 11 3.79 6.49 10.17
C ARG A 11 3.23 6.78 11.57
N LEU A 12 3.85 6.22 12.60
CA LEU A 12 3.50 6.47 14.01
C LEU A 12 3.57 7.96 14.37
N ALA A 13 4.68 8.64 14.08
CA ALA A 13 4.84 10.05 14.42
C ALA A 13 3.81 10.94 13.71
N ASN A 14 3.46 10.61 12.47
CA ASN A 14 2.42 11.33 11.72
C ASN A 14 1.02 11.13 12.31
N LEU A 15 0.66 9.89 12.66
CA LEU A 15 -0.62 9.58 13.30
C LEU A 15 -0.74 10.24 14.68
N LEU A 16 0.31 10.19 15.49
CA LEU A 16 0.33 10.82 16.82
C LEU A 16 0.23 12.35 16.74
N ARG A 17 0.73 12.97 15.67
CA ARG A 17 0.57 14.43 15.45
C ARG A 17 -0.88 14.79 15.13
N MET A 18 -1.59 13.94 14.39
CA MET A 18 -3.01 14.17 14.07
C MET A 18 -3.93 13.95 15.27
N ALA A 19 -3.59 13.01 16.16
CA ALA A 19 -4.37 12.74 17.37
C ALA A 19 -4.31 13.86 18.43
N GLY A 20 -3.35 14.79 18.31
CA GLY A 20 -3.13 15.83 19.30
C GLY A 20 -2.82 15.25 20.69
N ASP A 21 -3.48 15.79 21.72
CA ASP A 21 -3.23 15.48 23.14
C ASP A 21 -4.17 14.40 23.71
N SER A 22 -4.98 13.74 22.87
CA SER A 22 -5.89 12.68 23.31
C SER A 22 -5.12 11.42 23.73
N ALA A 23 -5.01 11.18 25.04
CA ALA A 23 -4.28 10.01 25.56
C ALA A 23 -4.85 8.67 25.04
N ARG A 24 -6.18 8.57 24.96
CA ARG A 24 -6.89 7.37 24.46
C ARG A 24 -6.56 7.09 23.00
N ASP A 25 -6.61 8.11 22.14
CA ASP A 25 -6.39 7.92 20.71
C ASP A 25 -4.92 7.62 20.42
N ARG A 26 -4.01 8.22 21.18
CA ARG A 26 -2.56 7.94 21.08
C ARG A 26 -2.25 6.48 21.43
N GLU A 27 -2.87 5.94 22.48
CA GLU A 27 -2.69 4.55 22.90
C GLU A 27 -3.24 3.57 21.85
N GLN A 28 -4.40 3.87 21.27
CA GLN A 28 -4.97 3.10 20.17
C GLN A 28 -4.11 3.15 18.90
N ILE A 29 -3.53 4.31 18.57
CA ILE A 29 -2.63 4.48 17.41
C ILE A 29 -1.35 3.65 17.58
N ILE A 30 -0.76 3.65 18.78
CA ILE A 30 0.44 2.84 19.06
C ILE A 30 0.12 1.36 18.86
N ALA A 31 -0.98 0.88 19.43
CA ALA A 31 -1.42 -0.51 19.28
C ALA A 31 -1.68 -0.86 17.81
N TYR A 32 -2.32 0.03 17.06
CA TYR A 32 -2.61 -0.15 15.64
C TYR A 32 -1.35 -0.23 14.78
N VAL A 33 -0.38 0.65 14.98
CA VAL A 33 0.89 0.62 14.22
C VAL A 33 1.70 -0.62 14.57
N ALA A 34 1.73 -1.04 15.84
CA ALA A 34 2.41 -2.26 16.23
C ALA A 34 1.80 -3.53 15.58
N ALA A 35 0.47 -3.54 15.39
CA ALA A 35 -0.24 -4.66 14.79
C ALA A 35 -0.29 -4.64 13.26
N THR A 36 0.04 -3.51 12.61
CA THR A 36 -0.03 -3.37 11.15
C THR A 36 1.33 -3.02 10.56
N PRO A 37 1.98 -3.91 9.78
CA PRO A 37 3.23 -3.58 9.13
C PRO A 37 3.05 -2.34 8.25
N ASP A 38 4.12 -1.54 8.13
CA ASP A 38 4.09 -0.38 7.24
C ASP A 38 3.73 -0.82 5.82
N PRO A 39 2.87 -0.07 5.11
CA PRO A 39 2.54 -0.40 3.74
C PRO A 39 3.83 -0.42 2.93
N PRO A 40 4.00 -1.37 2.00
CA PRO A 40 5.16 -1.39 1.13
C PRO A 40 5.29 -0.04 0.42
N PRO A 41 6.52 0.46 0.20
CA PRO A 41 6.75 1.76 -0.41
C PRO A 41 6.00 1.85 -1.74
N LEU A 42 5.11 2.85 -1.86
CA LEU A 42 4.40 3.12 -3.08
C LEU A 42 5.42 3.44 -4.17
N GLY A 43 5.45 2.64 -5.23
CA GLY A 43 6.32 2.88 -6.36
C GLY A 43 6.01 4.22 -7.05
N PRO A 44 6.90 4.72 -7.93
CA PRO A 44 6.76 6.01 -8.60
C PRO A 44 5.49 6.16 -9.46
N ARG A 45 4.76 5.06 -9.75
CA ARG A 45 3.49 5.08 -10.48
C ARG A 45 2.25 5.13 -9.58
N GLY A 46 2.43 5.26 -8.26
CA GLY A 46 1.33 5.34 -7.29
C GLY A 46 0.57 4.01 -7.15
N ILE A 47 -0.70 4.13 -6.73
CA ILE A 47 -1.63 3.01 -6.57
C ILE A 47 -2.22 2.67 -7.94
N VAL A 48 -1.96 1.46 -8.44
CA VAL A 48 -2.58 0.95 -9.68
C VAL A 48 -3.83 0.15 -9.29
N THR A 49 -4.95 0.40 -9.94
CA THR A 49 -6.17 -0.40 -9.76
C THR A 49 -6.73 -0.89 -11.09
N THR A 50 -7.34 -2.07 -11.08
CA THR A 50 -8.04 -2.66 -12.23
C THR A 50 -9.31 -3.38 -11.79
N GLY A 51 -10.11 -3.91 -12.72
CA GLY A 51 -11.31 -4.71 -12.40
C GLY A 51 -11.03 -6.21 -12.35
N CYS A 52 -11.59 -6.91 -11.36
CA CYS A 52 -11.45 -8.36 -11.23
C CYS A 52 -12.26 -9.09 -12.32
N PRO A 53 -11.65 -9.99 -13.11
CA PRO A 53 -12.38 -10.74 -14.14
C PRO A 53 -13.38 -11.75 -13.56
N GLN A 54 -13.24 -12.13 -12.28
CA GLN A 54 -14.12 -13.12 -11.65
C GLN A 54 -15.33 -12.51 -10.95
N CYS A 55 -15.14 -11.40 -10.22
CA CYS A 55 -16.20 -10.84 -9.38
C CYS A 55 -16.47 -9.35 -9.64
N HIS A 56 -15.80 -8.76 -10.64
CA HIS A 56 -15.89 -7.36 -11.05
C HIS A 56 -15.56 -6.33 -9.95
N ALA A 57 -15.08 -6.75 -8.78
CA ALA A 57 -14.59 -5.87 -7.73
C ALA A 57 -13.19 -5.31 -8.06
N THR A 58 -12.77 -4.27 -7.34
CA THR A 58 -11.46 -3.64 -7.52
C THR A 58 -10.31 -4.61 -7.22
N MET A 59 -9.31 -4.62 -8.09
CA MET A 59 -8.00 -5.22 -7.86
C MET A 59 -6.96 -4.13 -7.60
N TRP A 60 -6.02 -4.42 -6.71
CA TRP A 60 -4.95 -3.51 -6.30
C TRP A 60 -3.61 -4.03 -6.83
N GLY A 61 -2.89 -3.17 -7.55
CA GLY A 61 -1.56 -3.44 -8.06
C GLY A 61 -0.52 -3.32 -6.96
N GLN A 62 0.32 -4.34 -6.84
CA GLN A 62 1.43 -4.44 -5.91
C GLN A 62 2.68 -4.90 -6.67
N ARG A 63 3.88 -4.55 -6.19
CA ARG A 63 5.11 -5.21 -6.63
C ARG A 63 5.49 -6.28 -5.61
N ASP A 64 5.78 -7.49 -6.08
CA ASP A 64 6.34 -8.55 -5.24
C ASP A 64 7.80 -8.25 -4.88
N SER A 65 8.39 -9.11 -4.04
CA SER A 65 9.79 -9.02 -3.62
C SER A 65 10.80 -9.13 -4.76
N ASP A 66 10.42 -9.75 -5.88
CA ASP A 66 11.25 -9.95 -7.07
C ASP A 66 11.06 -8.80 -8.08
N GLY A 67 10.25 -7.79 -7.73
CA GLY A 67 9.94 -6.64 -8.58
C GLY A 67 8.86 -6.89 -9.64
N ARG A 68 8.20 -8.05 -9.62
CA ARG A 68 7.09 -8.36 -10.53
C ARG A 68 5.84 -7.62 -10.09
N SER A 69 5.11 -7.09 -11.06
CA SER A 69 3.84 -6.43 -10.81
C SER A 69 2.73 -7.49 -10.72
N ILE A 70 2.05 -7.57 -9.59
CA ILE A 70 0.88 -8.43 -9.36
C ILE A 70 -0.34 -7.56 -9.08
N SER A 71 -1.53 -8.02 -9.44
CA SER A 71 -2.81 -7.41 -9.04
C SER A 71 -3.59 -8.38 -8.18
N VAL A 72 -4.10 -7.92 -7.03
CA VAL A 72 -4.87 -8.75 -6.08
C VAL A 72 -6.26 -8.17 -5.87
N CYS A 73 -7.31 -8.99 -6.02
CA CYS A 73 -8.69 -8.57 -5.79
C CYS A 73 -8.99 -8.39 -4.30
N SER A 74 -9.54 -7.23 -3.93
CA SER A 74 -9.91 -6.93 -2.53
C SER A 74 -11.12 -7.70 -2.01
N ARG A 75 -11.83 -8.42 -2.88
CA ARG A 75 -13.03 -9.18 -2.51
C ARG A 75 -12.83 -10.70 -2.55
N CYS A 76 -12.43 -11.25 -3.69
CA CYS A 76 -12.32 -12.71 -3.85
C CYS A 76 -10.89 -13.25 -3.76
N GLY A 77 -9.88 -12.39 -3.61
CA GLY A 77 -8.48 -12.81 -3.52
C GLY A 77 -7.86 -13.30 -4.83
N CYS A 78 -8.56 -13.17 -5.98
CA CYS A 78 -7.99 -13.46 -7.29
C CYS A 78 -6.69 -12.67 -7.50
N VAL A 79 -5.63 -13.35 -7.97
CA VAL A 79 -4.32 -12.76 -8.26
C VAL A 79 -4.07 -12.84 -9.77
N LYS A 80 -3.56 -11.76 -10.35
CA LYS A 80 -3.18 -11.69 -11.76
C LYS A 80 -1.78 -11.09 -11.89
N ASP A 81 -0.90 -11.76 -12.63
CA ASP A 81 0.37 -11.17 -13.03
C ASP A 81 0.12 -10.04 -14.03
N VAL A 82 0.69 -8.88 -13.74
CA VAL A 82 0.72 -7.75 -14.67
C VAL A 82 2.04 -7.88 -15.41
N GLU A 83 2.02 -8.62 -16.52
CA GLU A 83 3.12 -8.55 -17.48
C GLU A 83 3.38 -7.07 -17.79
N HIS A 84 4.65 -6.66 -17.75
CA HIS A 84 5.05 -5.36 -18.27
C HIS A 84 4.83 -5.39 -19.79
N GLY A 85 3.58 -5.20 -20.23
CA GLY A 85 3.29 -4.69 -21.55
C GLY A 85 3.98 -3.33 -21.62
N GLY A 86 5.09 -3.28 -22.35
CA GLY A 86 5.72 -2.02 -22.72
C GLY A 86 4.71 -1.09 -23.41
N PRO A 87 5.00 0.21 -23.53
CA PRO A 87 4.04 1.23 -23.98
C PRO A 87 3.63 1.16 -25.47
N TRP A 88 3.68 -0.02 -26.11
CA TRP A 88 3.38 -0.21 -27.52
C TRP A 88 2.54 -1.48 -27.74
N GLY A 89 1.28 -1.44 -27.31
CA GLY A 89 0.27 -2.46 -27.66
C GLY A 89 -0.71 -1.87 -28.67
N ALA A 90 -0.49 -2.20 -29.94
CA ALA A 90 -1.42 -2.17 -31.09
C ALA A 90 -2.54 -1.10 -31.10
N VAL A 91 -2.33 -0.04 -31.87
CA VAL A 91 -3.40 0.52 -32.70
C VAL A 91 -3.22 -0.08 -34.09
N GLU A 92 -4.17 -0.92 -34.50
CA GLU A 92 -4.39 -1.23 -35.92
C GLU A 92 -5.15 -0.07 -36.57
#